data_AF-A0A954QD74-F1
#
_entry.id   AF-A0A954QD74-F1
#
_cell.length_a   1.000
_cell.length_b   1.000
_cell.length_c   1.000
_cell.angle_alpha   90.00
_cell.angle_beta   90.00
_cell.angle_gamma   90.00
#
_symmetry.space_group_name_H-M   'P 1'
#
loop_
_entity.id
_entity.type
_entity.pdbx_description
1 polymer ?
#
loop_
_entity_poly.entity_id
_entity_poly.type
_entity_poly.pdbx_seq_one_letter_code
_entity_poly.pdbx_strand_id
1 'polypeptide(L)' 'MSIDISDLRNLPIADKLRIVEALWDDIGASGAPIELQPWQFEEATRRSAELKADPSIAIDRDELWRRVDG' A
#
# COMPACT_ATOMS: atom_id res chain seq x y z
N MET A 1 11.39 9.38 22.39
CA MET A 1 11.44 10.59 21.56
C MET A 1 10.09 10.72 20.88
N SER A 2 9.36 11.81 21.09
CA SER A 2 8.06 12.04 20.45
C SER A 2 8.29 12.83 19.18
N ILE A 3 7.79 12.34 18.05
CA ILE A 3 7.79 13.09 16.79
C ILE A 3 6.46 13.84 16.72
N ASP A 4 6.49 15.16 16.54
CA ASP A 4 5.29 15.94 16.27
C ASP A 4 4.91 15.79 14.79
N ILE A 5 3.67 15.38 14.52
CA ILE A 5 3.15 15.26 13.16
C ILE A 5 3.18 16.61 12.44
N SER A 6 3.05 17.71 13.16
CA SER A 6 3.11 19.07 12.61
C SER A 6 4.46 19.34 11.95
N ASP A 7 5.55 18.83 12.50
CA ASP A 7 6.89 18.96 11.93
C ASP A 7 7.01 18.15 10.63
N LEU A 8 6.43 16.95 10.58
CA LEU A 8 6.37 16.15 9.36
C LEU A 8 5.61 16.87 8.24
N ARG A 9 4.56 17.63 8.58
CA ARG A 9 3.78 18.40 7.59
C ARG A 9 4.55 19.56 6.98
N ASN A 10 5.56 20.10 7.66
CA ASN A 10 6.37 21.21 7.19
C ASN A 10 7.55 20.78 6.29
N LEU A 11 7.82 19.48 6.19
CA LEU A 11 8.91 18.96 5.36
C LEU A 11 8.65 19.18 3.85
N PRO A 12 9.73 19.33 3.05
CA PRO A 12 9.66 19.18 1.60
C PRO A 12 9.03 17.83 1.20
N ILE A 13 8.35 17.78 0.04
CA ILE A 13 7.67 16.56 -0.43
C ILE A 13 8.63 15.38 -0.55
N ALA A 14 9.84 15.59 -1.08
CA ALA A 14 10.84 14.54 -1.21
C ALA A 14 11.21 13.92 0.15
N ASP A 15 11.33 14.75 1.20
CA ASP A 15 11.67 14.27 2.54
C ASP A 15 10.50 13.52 3.19
N LYS A 16 9.26 13.93 2.93
CA LYS A 16 8.07 13.20 3.37
C LYS A 16 8.03 11.81 2.74
N LEU A 17 8.26 11.72 1.43
CA LEU A 17 8.25 10.45 0.70
C LEU A 17 9.33 9.50 1.23
N ARG A 18 10.54 9.99 1.43
CA ARG A 18 11.63 9.20 2.02
C ARG A 18 11.28 8.64 3.41
N ILE A 19 10.56 9.41 4.24
CA ILE A 19 10.10 8.93 5.55
C ILE A 19 9.02 7.86 5.38
N VAL A 20 8.07 8.06 4.46
CA VAL A 20 7.03 7.07 4.16
C VAL A 20 7.65 5.75 3.68
N GLU A 21 8.62 5.80 2.78
CA GLU A 21 9.37 4.64 2.29
C GLU A 21 10.08 3.91 3.43
N ALA A 22 10.82 4.65 4.28
CA ALA A 22 11.53 4.05 5.41
C ALA A 22 10.59 3.37 6.41
N LEU A 23 9.42 3.97 6.70
CA LEU A 23 8.40 3.37 7.55
C LEU A 23 7.78 2.13 6.90
N TRP A 24 7.58 2.16 5.58
CA TRP A 24 7.05 1.03 4.84
C TRP A 24 8.00 -0.17 4.85
N ASP A 25 9.29 0.08 4.65
CA ASP A 25 10.33 -0.94 4.74
C ASP A 25 10.42 -1.54 6.16
N ASP A 26 10.34 -0.69 7.20
CA ASP A 26 10.34 -1.14 8.60
C ASP A 26 9.12 -2.01 8.94
N ILE A 27 7.92 -1.65 8.45
CA ILE A 27 6.71 -2.48 8.61
C ILE A 27 6.93 -3.85 7.97
N GLY A 28 7.51 -3.91 6.77
CA GLY A 28 7.79 -5.18 6.08
C GLY A 28 8.86 -6.02 6.77
N ALA A 29 9.84 -5.38 7.41
CA ALA A 29 10.88 -6.05 8.19
C ALA A 29 10.38 -6.49 9.59
N SER A 30 9.35 -5.83 10.11
CA SER A 30 8.74 -6.14 11.38
C SER A 30 8.02 -7.48 11.30
N GLY A 31 8.57 -8.50 11.97
CA GLY A 31 7.89 -9.79 12.17
C GLY A 31 6.65 -9.70 13.08
N ALA A 32 6.23 -8.49 13.46
CA ALA A 32 5.03 -8.28 14.26
C ALA A 32 3.78 -8.68 13.47
N PRO A 33 2.80 -9.32 14.13
CA PRO A 33 1.56 -9.67 13.47
C PRO A 33 0.78 -8.41 13.07
N ILE A 34 0.30 -8.37 11.84
CA ILE A 34 -0.65 -7.34 11.40
C ILE A 34 -2.03 -7.76 11.89
N GLU A 35 -2.64 -6.95 12.75
CA GLU A 35 -4.00 -7.15 13.21
C GLU A 35 -5.01 -6.75 12.13
N LEU A 36 -5.56 -7.75 11.45
CA LEU A 36 -6.58 -7.54 10.44
C LEU A 36 -7.98 -7.57 11.07
N GLN A 37 -8.79 -6.57 10.74
CA GLN A 37 -10.20 -6.50 11.13
C GLN A 37 -11.06 -7.41 10.26
N PRO A 38 -12.20 -7.94 10.76
CA PRO A 38 -13.04 -8.86 9.98
C PRO A 38 -13.41 -8.35 8.58
N TRP A 39 -13.78 -7.06 8.47
CA TRP A 39 -14.15 -6.44 7.20
C TRP A 39 -13.01 -6.45 6.15
N GLN A 40 -11.74 -6.49 6.58
CA GLN A 40 -10.60 -6.55 5.67
C GLN A 40 -10.49 -7.93 5.02
N PHE A 41 -10.77 -8.99 5.79
CA PHE A 41 -10.84 -10.36 5.25
C PHE A 41 -12.02 -10.54 4.31
N GLU A 42 -13.18 -9.98 4.67
CA GLU A 42 -14.38 -9.99 3.82
C GLU A 42 -14.12 -9.30 2.49
N GLU A 43 -13.52 -8.11 2.53
CA GLU A 43 -13.17 -7.34 1.33
C GLU A 43 -12.14 -8.06 0.46
N ALA A 44 -11.08 -8.64 1.06
CA ALA A 44 -10.09 -9.41 0.32
C ALA A 44 -10.72 -10.65 -0.35
N THR A 45 -11.63 -11.32 0.35
CA THR A 45 -12.37 -12.48 -0.17
C THR A 45 -13.27 -12.08 -1.33
N ARG A 46 -14.02 -10.98 -1.18
CA ARG A 46 -14.91 -10.43 -2.21
C ARG A 46 -14.12 -10.10 -3.49
N ARG A 47 -13.02 -9.35 -3.38
CA ARG A 47 -12.18 -8.99 -4.54
C ARG A 47 -11.55 -10.22 -5.21
N SER A 48 -11.13 -11.21 -4.43
CA SER A 48 -10.62 -12.46 -4.96
C SER A 48 -11.68 -13.22 -5.77
N ALA A 49 -12.92 -13.27 -5.27
CA ALA A 49 -14.04 -13.89 -5.98
C ALA A 49 -14.39 -13.12 -7.26
N GLU A 50 -14.42 -11.79 -7.22
CA GLU A 50 -14.66 -10.93 -8.38
C GLU A 50 -13.61 -11.16 -9.47
N LEU A 51 -12.33 -11.17 -9.11
CA LEU A 51 -11.24 -11.42 -10.07
C LEU A 51 -11.31 -12.83 -10.68
N LYS A 52 -11.73 -13.83 -9.91
CA LYS A 52 -11.92 -15.19 -10.42
C LYS A 52 -13.11 -15.28 -11.37
N ALA A 53 -14.19 -14.56 -11.08
CA ALA A 53 -15.39 -14.55 -11.90
C ALA A 53 -15.18 -13.77 -13.21
N ASP A 54 -14.43 -12.67 -13.14
CA ASP A 54 -14.08 -11.84 -14.29
C ASP A 54 -12.61 -11.41 -14.23
N PRO A 55 -11.70 -12.19 -14.84
CA PRO A 55 -10.28 -11.83 -14.92
C PRO A 55 -10.02 -10.52 -15.67
N SER A 56 -10.95 -10.03 -16.50
CA SER A 56 -10.76 -8.83 -17.32
C SER A 56 -10.81 -7.52 -16.51
N ILE A 57 -11.24 -7.57 -15.26
CA ILE A 57 -11.22 -6.41 -14.34
C ILE A 57 -9.81 -6.02 -13.90
N ALA A 58 -8.83 -6.90 -14.11
CA ALA A 58 -7.43 -6.64 -13.80
C ALA A 58 -6.58 -6.62 -15.06
N ILE A 59 -5.44 -5.96 -14.96
CA ILE A 59 -4.40 -5.95 -15.97
C ILE A 59 -3.18 -6.69 -15.45
N ASP A 60 -2.44 -7.31 -16.35
CA ASP A 60 -1.14 -7.89 -16.01
C ASP A 60 -0.09 -6.80 -15.75
N ARG A 61 1.07 -7.24 -15.26
CA ARG A 61 2.19 -6.36 -14.94
C ARG A 61 2.69 -5.58 -16.17
N ASP A 62 2.67 -6.20 -17.34
CA ASP A 62 3.22 -5.58 -18.55
C ASP A 62 2.30 -4.46 -19.03
N GLU A 63 0.98 -4.70 -19.03
CA GLU A 63 -0.02 -3.68 -19.32
C GLU A 63 -0.04 -2.56 -18.28
N LEU A 64 0.18 -2.86 -17.00
CA LEU A 64 0.32 -1.83 -15.97
C LEU A 64 1.44 -0.84 -16.30
N TRP A 65 2.64 -1.34 -16.62
CA TRP A 65 3.78 -0.46 -16.92
C TRP A 65 3.62 0.26 -18.26
N ARG A 66 3.02 -0.38 -19.28
CA ARG A 66 2.66 0.34 -20.53
C ARG A 66 1.83 1.59 -20.26
N ARG A 67 0.87 1.53 -19.33
CA ARG A 67 0.02 2.69 -18.98
C ARG A 67 0.75 3.76 -18.17
N VAL A 68 1.69 3.36 -17.33
CA VAL A 68 2.49 4.29 -16.51
C VAL A 68 3.51 5.03 -17.38
N ASP A 69 4.12 4.33 -18.34
CA ASP A 69 5.20 4.87 -19.16
C ASP A 69 4.70 5.79 -20.30
N GLY A 70 3.44 5.63 -20.73
CA GLY A 70 2.79 6.47 -21.75
C GLY A 70 2.91 5.94 -23.17
#